data_AF-A0A953AX17-F1
#
_entry.id   AF-A0A953AX17-F1
#
_cell.length_a   1.000
_cell.length_b   1.000
_cell.length_c   1.000
_cell.angle_alpha   90.00
_cell.angle_beta   90.00
_cell.angle_gamma   90.00
#
_symmetry.space_group_name_H-M   'P 1'
#
loop_
_entity.id
_entity.type
_entity.pdbx_description
1 polymer ?
#
loop_
_entity_poly.entity_id
_entity_poly.type
_entity_poly.pdbx_seq_one_letter_code
_entity_poly.pdbx_strand_id
1 'polypeptide(L)'
;MRPIRSGDLFGRGGYLNVRSAAAKLALGMVAVTVVTTVLGIGLYVALSPALVFRSLALWQPLTYGFLETSPLGLIFGALIVWSMGSALEATWGSRRFLAFTLVSTVLAGVVTVLLGLVFGSVYAGVFAGGTVMATIVWVAYGWSFGQAMTNFWGLPVTGNVLALIGVGFVLLNAAFARSIVPVIPDLLGILAAYAYIHYGSPRTLLLKFKHWRYRRELKSRARHLNVVSGERGSRGSDRYLQ
;
A
#
# COMPACT_ATOMS: atom_id res chain seq x y z
N MET A 1 29.10 4.32 -8.04
CA MET A 1 27.82 5.07 -8.03
C MET A 1 27.81 5.95 -9.28
N ARG A 2 26.86 5.75 -10.21
CA ARG A 2 26.77 6.59 -11.43
C ARG A 2 25.96 7.85 -11.11
N PRO A 3 26.39 9.05 -11.55
CA PRO A 3 25.63 10.27 -11.33
C PRO A 3 24.32 10.22 -12.14
N ILE A 4 23.22 10.56 -11.47
CA ILE A 4 21.88 10.65 -12.08
C ILE A 4 21.88 11.86 -13.01
N ARG A 5 21.68 11.65 -14.32
CA ARG A 5 21.50 12.72 -15.30
C ARG A 5 20.13 13.35 -15.12
N SER A 6 20.11 14.69 -15.10
CA SER A 6 18.92 15.55 -14.98
C SER A 6 17.87 15.41 -16.09
N GLY A 7 18.09 14.54 -17.08
CA GLY A 7 17.17 14.31 -18.21
C GLY A 7 16.05 13.30 -17.95
N ASP A 8 16.07 12.57 -16.84
CA ASP A 8 15.14 11.45 -16.62
C ASP A 8 13.89 11.82 -15.81
N LEU A 9 13.65 13.10 -15.47
CA LEU A 9 12.41 13.50 -14.77
C LEU A 9 11.14 13.33 -15.65
N PHE A 10 11.27 13.58 -16.96
CA PHE A 10 10.15 13.57 -17.93
C PHE A 10 10.31 12.52 -19.05
N GLY A 11 11.38 11.73 -19.05
CA GLY A 11 11.64 10.70 -20.06
C GLY A 11 10.76 9.46 -19.89
N ARG A 12 10.82 8.54 -20.87
CA ARG A 12 10.04 7.29 -20.95
C ARG A 12 10.18 6.33 -19.72
N GLY A 13 11.06 6.65 -18.78
CA GLY A 13 11.25 5.98 -17.48
C GLY A 13 11.30 6.92 -16.27
N GLY A 14 10.83 8.16 -16.40
CA GLY A 14 10.84 9.15 -15.33
C GLY A 14 9.73 8.97 -14.30
N TYR A 15 10.00 9.41 -13.07
CA TYR A 15 9.08 9.34 -11.94
C TYR A 15 7.75 10.07 -12.18
N LEU A 16 7.65 10.96 -13.16
CA LEU A 16 6.43 11.73 -13.47
C LEU A 16 5.77 11.30 -14.79
N ASN A 17 5.62 9.99 -15.01
CA ASN A 17 4.97 9.48 -16.21
C ASN A 17 3.43 9.57 -16.10
N VAL A 18 2.79 10.32 -17.01
CA VAL A 18 1.32 10.50 -17.07
C VAL A 18 0.60 9.22 -17.52
N ARG A 19 1.31 8.25 -18.11
CA ARG A 19 0.76 6.94 -18.50
C ARG A 19 0.84 5.88 -17.38
N SER A 20 1.39 6.23 -16.22
CA SER A 20 1.52 5.35 -15.06
C SER A 20 0.15 4.93 -14.50
N ALA A 21 0.07 3.76 -13.87
CA ALA A 21 -1.12 3.33 -13.16
C ALA A 21 -1.46 4.27 -12.00
N ALA A 22 -0.45 4.85 -11.36
CA ALA A 22 -0.59 5.90 -10.35
C ALA A 22 -1.31 7.15 -10.89
N ALA A 23 -0.92 7.65 -12.08
CA ALA A 23 -1.60 8.79 -12.71
C ALA A 23 -3.06 8.47 -13.03
N LYS A 24 -3.34 7.25 -13.51
CA LYS A 24 -4.72 6.80 -13.79
C LYS A 24 -5.56 6.70 -12.52
N LEU A 25 -4.99 6.22 -11.42
CA LEU A 25 -5.65 6.19 -10.11
C LEU A 25 -5.96 7.60 -9.61
N ALA A 26 -4.99 8.51 -9.67
CA ALA A 26 -5.18 9.90 -9.27
C ALA A 26 -6.27 10.59 -10.11
N LEU A 27 -6.25 10.40 -11.42
CA LEU A 27 -7.29 10.92 -12.31
C LEU A 27 -8.66 10.29 -12.02
N GLY A 28 -8.70 8.99 -11.71
CA GLY A 28 -9.92 8.29 -11.31
C GLY A 28 -10.51 8.86 -10.03
N MET A 29 -9.68 9.16 -9.03
CA MET A 29 -10.09 9.82 -7.78
C MET A 29 -10.70 11.19 -8.05
N VAL A 30 -10.04 12.02 -8.87
CA VAL A 30 -10.56 13.33 -9.27
C VAL A 30 -11.89 13.21 -10.01
N ALA A 31 -11.97 12.33 -11.02
CA ALA A 31 -13.17 12.14 -11.81
C ALA A 31 -14.35 11.66 -10.97
N VAL A 32 -14.16 10.66 -10.10
CA VAL A 32 -15.22 10.15 -9.22
C VAL A 32 -15.64 11.23 -8.23
N THR A 33 -14.72 11.95 -7.60
CA THR A 33 -15.08 13.04 -6.67
C THR A 33 -15.86 14.14 -7.38
N VAL A 34 -15.43 14.59 -8.56
CA VAL A 34 -16.12 15.66 -9.29
C VAL A 34 -17.51 15.20 -9.76
N VAL A 35 -17.62 14.02 -10.35
CA VAL A 35 -18.92 13.49 -10.82
C VAL A 35 -19.88 13.32 -9.66
N THR A 36 -19.44 12.77 -8.54
CA THR A 36 -20.31 12.51 -7.38
C THR A 36 -20.74 13.78 -6.66
N THR A 37 -19.87 14.80 -6.62
CA THR A 37 -20.21 16.11 -6.05
C THR A 37 -21.18 16.88 -6.96
N VAL A 38 -20.96 16.89 -8.29
CA VAL A 38 -21.85 17.55 -9.25
C VAL A 38 -23.24 16.89 -9.30
N LEU A 39 -23.30 15.55 -9.26
CA LEU A 39 -24.56 14.80 -9.28
C LEU A 39 -25.26 14.73 -7.91
N GLY A 40 -24.63 15.20 -6.82
CA GLY A 40 -25.20 15.16 -5.48
C GLY A 40 -25.36 13.74 -4.89
N ILE A 41 -24.66 12.74 -5.42
CA ILE A 41 -24.76 11.33 -5.02
C ILE A 41 -23.64 10.89 -4.06
N GLY A 42 -22.91 11.83 -3.46
CA GLY A 42 -21.76 11.55 -2.59
C GLY A 42 -22.06 10.56 -1.46
N LEU A 43 -23.26 10.58 -0.86
CA LEU A 43 -23.64 9.67 0.21
C LEU A 43 -23.73 8.20 -0.23
N TYR A 44 -24.06 7.92 -1.49
CA TYR A 44 -24.11 6.56 -2.03
C TYR A 44 -22.71 5.95 -2.25
N VAL A 45 -21.71 6.81 -2.40
CA VAL A 45 -20.31 6.47 -2.70
C VAL A 45 -19.44 6.50 -1.45
N ALA A 46 -19.76 7.39 -0.50
CA ALA A 46 -19.13 7.50 0.80
C ALA A 46 -19.36 6.24 1.64
N LEU A 47 -18.44 6.00 2.56
CA LEU A 47 -18.56 4.87 3.49
C LEU A 47 -19.47 5.25 4.65
N SER A 48 -20.61 4.59 4.77
CA SER A 48 -21.48 4.68 5.94
C SER A 48 -21.71 3.28 6.51
N PRO A 49 -21.15 2.94 7.69
CA PRO A 49 -21.37 1.63 8.29
C PRO A 49 -22.86 1.31 8.45
N ALA A 50 -23.68 2.30 8.81
CA ALA A 50 -25.13 2.15 8.89
C ALA A 50 -25.76 1.68 7.57
N LEU A 51 -25.38 2.26 6.43
CA LEU A 51 -25.90 1.86 5.11
C LEU A 51 -25.37 0.49 4.67
N VAL A 52 -24.13 0.16 5.01
CA VAL A 52 -23.59 -1.18 4.71
C VAL A 52 -24.41 -2.27 5.41
N PHE A 53 -24.78 -2.07 6.68
CA PHE A 53 -25.56 -3.07 7.43
C PHE A 53 -27.07 -3.01 7.14
N ARG A 54 -27.66 -1.82 6.97
CA ARG A 54 -29.12 -1.69 6.80
C ARG A 54 -29.59 -1.92 5.37
N SER A 55 -28.82 -1.47 4.38
CA SER A 55 -29.19 -1.50 2.96
C SER A 55 -28.27 -2.36 2.09
N LEU A 56 -27.41 -3.18 2.72
CA LEU A 56 -26.46 -4.07 2.03
C LEU A 56 -25.61 -3.35 0.98
N ALA A 57 -25.17 -2.12 1.28
CA ALA A 57 -24.37 -1.29 0.39
C ALA A 57 -22.89 -1.77 0.32
N LEU A 58 -22.66 -3.00 -0.12
CA LEU A 58 -21.35 -3.68 -0.11
C LEU A 58 -20.29 -3.03 -1.00
N TRP A 59 -20.68 -2.12 -1.90
CA TRP A 59 -19.75 -1.38 -2.76
C TRP A 59 -19.07 -0.20 -2.05
N GLN A 60 -19.64 0.32 -0.95
CA GLN A 60 -19.15 1.52 -0.28
C GLN A 60 -17.67 1.42 0.17
N PRO A 61 -17.19 0.29 0.74
CA PRO A 61 -15.77 0.14 1.09
C PRO A 61 -14.83 0.18 -0.11
N LEU A 62 -15.32 0.00 -1.34
CA LEU A 62 -14.51 0.17 -2.54
C LEU A 62 -14.59 1.60 -3.07
N THR A 63 -15.80 2.16 -3.13
CA THR A 63 -16.03 3.45 -3.78
C THR A 63 -15.56 4.64 -2.94
N TYR A 64 -15.60 4.52 -1.61
CA TYR A 64 -15.24 5.63 -0.73
C TYR A 64 -13.80 6.08 -0.89
N GLY A 65 -12.88 5.18 -1.27
CA GLY A 65 -11.46 5.48 -1.50
C GLY A 65 -11.20 6.52 -2.59
N PHE A 66 -12.16 6.74 -3.48
CA PHE A 66 -12.08 7.73 -4.55
C PHE A 66 -12.82 9.02 -4.25
N LEU A 67 -13.52 9.10 -3.12
CA LEU A 67 -14.30 10.27 -2.72
C LEU A 67 -13.48 11.15 -1.77
N GLU A 68 -13.41 12.42 -2.09
CA GLU A 68 -12.78 13.45 -1.25
C GLU A 68 -13.76 14.60 -0.99
N THR A 69 -13.77 15.12 0.23
CA THR A 69 -14.71 16.19 0.63
C THR A 69 -14.13 17.59 0.47
N SER A 70 -12.80 17.72 0.56
CA SER A 70 -12.11 19.01 0.47
C SER A 70 -11.46 19.20 -0.91
N PRO A 71 -11.68 20.35 -1.59
CA PRO A 71 -10.99 20.65 -2.85
C PRO A 71 -9.46 20.61 -2.72
N LEU A 72 -8.92 21.18 -1.64
CA LEU A 72 -7.48 21.12 -1.36
C LEU A 72 -7.03 19.69 -1.05
N GLY A 73 -7.83 18.95 -0.27
CA GLY A 73 -7.59 17.53 -0.02
C GLY A 73 -7.52 16.71 -1.31
N LEU A 74 -8.37 17.03 -2.29
CA LEU A 74 -8.40 16.34 -3.58
C LEU A 74 -7.15 16.62 -4.41
N ILE A 75 -6.75 17.89 -4.48
CA ILE A 75 -5.55 18.30 -5.21
C ILE A 75 -4.32 17.62 -4.60
N PHE A 76 -4.12 17.75 -3.28
CA PHE A 76 -2.97 17.15 -2.61
C PHE A 76 -3.03 15.62 -2.60
N GLY A 77 -4.21 15.02 -2.41
CA GLY A 77 -4.39 13.58 -2.45
C GLY A 77 -4.04 12.99 -3.82
N ALA A 78 -4.58 13.57 -4.90
CA ALA A 78 -4.25 13.17 -6.27
C ALA A 78 -2.77 13.36 -6.59
N LEU A 79 -2.18 14.46 -6.12
CA LEU A 79 -0.77 14.78 -6.29
C LEU A 79 0.16 13.78 -5.59
N ILE A 80 -0.17 13.39 -4.35
CA ILE A 80 0.54 12.35 -3.59
C ILE A 80 0.41 11.00 -4.29
N VAL A 81 -0.82 10.60 -4.65
CA VAL A 81 -1.07 9.33 -5.33
C VAL A 81 -0.34 9.28 -6.66
N TRP A 82 -0.29 10.38 -7.41
CA TRP A 82 0.45 10.43 -8.67
C TRP A 82 1.96 10.42 -8.44
N SER A 83 2.52 11.36 -7.68
CA SER A 83 3.97 11.57 -7.57
C SER A 83 4.70 10.51 -6.74
N MET A 84 4.14 10.14 -5.59
CA MET A 84 4.72 9.09 -4.74
C MET A 84 4.31 7.71 -5.25
N GLY A 85 3.08 7.59 -5.74
CA GLY A 85 2.59 6.32 -6.29
C GLY A 85 3.31 5.92 -7.57
N SER A 86 3.72 6.86 -8.43
CA SER A 86 4.52 6.54 -9.63
C SER A 86 5.93 6.04 -9.27
N ALA A 87 6.54 6.58 -8.23
CA ALA A 87 7.83 6.10 -7.72
C ALA A 87 7.71 4.72 -7.05
N LEU A 88 6.64 4.47 -6.32
CA LEU A 88 6.30 3.13 -5.82
C LEU A 88 6.00 2.15 -6.96
N GLU A 89 5.29 2.59 -8.00
CA GLU A 89 5.00 1.78 -9.19
C GLU A 89 6.28 1.42 -9.94
N ALA A 90 7.24 2.34 -10.06
CA ALA A 90 8.52 2.08 -10.71
C ALA A 90 9.36 1.03 -9.95
N THR A 91 9.28 1.01 -8.62
CA THR A 91 10.04 0.06 -7.79
C THR A 91 9.34 -1.29 -7.61
N TRP A 92 8.01 -1.30 -7.41
CA TRP A 92 7.25 -2.51 -7.10
C TRP A 92 6.61 -3.16 -8.33
N GLY A 93 6.41 -2.39 -9.39
CA GLY A 93 5.64 -2.74 -10.59
C GLY A 93 4.15 -2.39 -10.47
N SER A 94 3.54 -2.02 -11.60
CA SER A 94 2.16 -1.52 -11.70
C SER A 94 1.11 -2.41 -11.04
N ARG A 95 1.14 -3.71 -11.30
CA ARG A 95 0.18 -4.68 -10.73
C ARG A 95 0.26 -4.77 -9.21
N ARG A 96 1.48 -4.71 -8.64
CA ARG A 96 1.67 -4.81 -7.19
C ARG A 96 1.26 -3.52 -6.50
N PHE A 97 1.62 -2.37 -7.06
CA PHE A 97 1.20 -1.07 -6.58
C PHE A 97 -0.32 -0.93 -6.56
N LEU A 98 -1.00 -1.22 -7.68
CA LEU A 98 -2.47 -1.15 -7.76
C LEU A 98 -3.14 -2.06 -6.74
N ALA A 99 -2.70 -3.31 -6.64
CA ALA A 99 -3.25 -4.26 -5.68
C ALA A 99 -3.01 -3.78 -4.24
N PHE A 100 -1.82 -3.28 -3.92
CA PHE A 100 -1.50 -2.73 -2.60
C PHE A 100 -2.43 -1.57 -2.24
N THR A 101 -2.50 -0.55 -3.10
CA THR A 101 -3.26 0.67 -2.83
C THR A 101 -4.75 0.38 -2.68
N LEU A 102 -5.34 -0.38 -3.62
CA LEU A 102 -6.76 -0.69 -3.59
C LEU A 102 -7.13 -1.64 -2.45
N VAL A 103 -6.38 -2.72 -2.25
CA VAL A 103 -6.71 -3.70 -1.20
C VAL A 103 -6.51 -3.08 0.19
N SER A 104 -5.48 -2.28 0.41
CA SER A 104 -5.25 -1.64 1.72
C SER A 104 -6.33 -0.60 2.03
N THR A 105 -6.76 0.16 1.01
CA THR A 105 -7.87 1.12 1.16
C THR A 105 -9.17 0.39 1.46
N VAL A 106 -9.52 -0.63 0.67
CA VAL A 106 -10.73 -1.45 0.93
C VAL A 106 -10.68 -2.10 2.30
N LEU A 107 -9.53 -2.65 2.71
CA LEU A 107 -9.36 -3.27 4.01
C LEU A 107 -9.58 -2.26 5.14
N ALA A 108 -9.04 -1.04 5.04
CA ALA A 108 -9.29 0.02 6.00
C ALA A 108 -10.77 0.37 6.11
N GLY A 109 -11.48 0.45 4.98
CA GLY A 109 -12.93 0.69 4.95
C GLY A 109 -13.74 -0.44 5.58
N VAL A 110 -13.42 -1.69 5.23
CA VAL A 110 -14.07 -2.89 5.79
C VAL A 110 -13.88 -2.95 7.30
N VAL A 111 -12.66 -2.75 7.80
CA VAL A 111 -12.39 -2.76 9.24
C VAL A 111 -13.09 -1.59 9.94
N THR A 112 -13.20 -0.42 9.31
CA THR A 112 -13.99 0.71 9.84
C THR A 112 -15.47 0.34 9.99
N VAL A 113 -16.05 -0.33 8.99
CA VAL A 113 -17.45 -0.79 9.05
C VAL A 113 -17.64 -1.77 10.20
N LEU A 114 -16.73 -2.73 10.36
CA LEU A 114 -16.78 -3.70 11.47
C LEU A 114 -16.64 -3.00 12.83
N LEU A 115 -15.79 -2.00 12.96
CA LEU A 115 -15.69 -1.18 14.18
C LEU A 115 -16.99 -0.42 14.47
N GLY A 116 -17.74 -0.04 13.44
CA GLY A 116 -19.08 0.53 13.57
C GLY A 116 -20.06 -0.35 14.35
N LEU A 117 -19.90 -1.68 14.36
CA LEU A 117 -20.76 -2.56 15.17
C LEU A 117 -20.50 -2.44 16.66
N VAL A 118 -19.29 -2.02 17.05
CA VAL A 118 -18.86 -1.91 18.45
C VAL A 118 -19.02 -0.47 18.95
N PHE A 119 -18.75 0.51 18.08
CA PHE A 119 -18.75 1.93 18.42
C PHE A 119 -19.86 2.68 17.68
N GLY A 120 -20.89 3.10 18.43
CA GLY A 120 -22.04 3.82 17.87
C GLY A 120 -21.67 5.15 17.16
N SER A 121 -20.61 5.83 17.60
CA SER A 121 -20.10 7.03 16.94
C SER A 121 -19.52 6.75 15.55
N VAL A 122 -18.91 5.58 15.36
CA VAL A 122 -18.42 5.11 14.06
C VAL A 122 -19.58 4.62 13.20
N TYR A 123 -20.56 3.94 13.80
CA TYR A 123 -21.76 3.45 13.10
C TYR A 123 -22.51 4.56 12.37
N ALA A 124 -22.70 5.69 13.05
CA ALA A 124 -23.40 6.86 12.52
C ALA A 124 -22.51 7.75 11.63
N GLY A 125 -21.21 7.47 11.54
CA GLY A 125 -20.26 8.25 10.76
C GLY A 125 -20.41 8.06 9.25
N VAL A 126 -20.02 9.10 8.51
CA VAL A 126 -19.85 9.06 7.05
C VAL A 126 -18.40 9.40 6.75
N PHE A 127 -17.71 8.53 6.01
CA PHE A 127 -16.29 8.66 5.75
C PHE A 127 -16.01 8.80 4.25
N ALA A 128 -15.19 9.79 3.91
CA ALA A 128 -14.58 9.95 2.60
C ALA A 128 -13.17 9.37 2.64
N GLY A 129 -12.83 8.54 1.66
CA GLY A 129 -11.62 7.70 1.68
C GLY A 129 -10.48 8.22 0.81
N GLY A 130 -10.63 9.38 0.17
CA GLY A 130 -9.59 9.99 -0.65
C GLY A 130 -8.29 10.24 0.13
N THR A 131 -8.40 10.82 1.32
CA THR A 131 -7.27 10.98 2.26
C THR A 131 -6.67 9.66 2.68
N VAL A 132 -7.49 8.61 2.85
CA VAL A 132 -7.03 7.28 3.29
C VAL A 132 -6.11 6.68 2.22
N MET A 133 -6.56 6.69 0.96
CA MET A 133 -5.76 6.17 -0.15
C MET A 133 -4.46 6.96 -0.31
N ALA A 134 -4.53 8.30 -0.25
CA ALA A 134 -3.34 9.15 -0.35
C ALA A 134 -2.35 8.90 0.80
N THR A 135 -2.85 8.79 2.04
CA THR A 135 -2.05 8.52 3.24
C THR A 135 -1.36 7.16 3.15
N ILE A 136 -2.07 6.12 2.71
CA ILE A 136 -1.49 4.78 2.50
C ILE A 136 -0.32 4.85 1.52
N VAL A 137 -0.51 5.52 0.37
CA VAL A 137 0.54 5.68 -0.64
C VAL A 137 1.71 6.50 -0.10
N TRP A 138 1.43 7.58 0.63
CA TRP A 138 2.44 8.46 1.21
C TRP A 138 3.32 7.71 2.21
N VAL A 139 2.70 7.09 3.21
CA VAL A 139 3.43 6.38 4.26
C VAL A 139 4.17 5.18 3.67
N ALA A 140 3.59 4.49 2.69
CA ALA A 140 4.26 3.40 2.00
C ALA A 140 5.50 3.85 1.24
N TYR A 141 5.44 5.02 0.58
CA TYR A 141 6.59 5.62 -0.07
C TYR A 141 7.69 5.93 0.94
N GLY A 142 7.34 6.60 2.04
CA GLY A 142 8.31 6.96 3.08
C GLY A 142 9.05 5.74 3.65
N TRP A 143 8.34 4.68 4.03
CA TRP A 143 8.97 3.46 4.55
C TRP A 143 9.72 2.63 3.50
N SER A 144 9.32 2.69 2.23
CA SER A 144 10.03 1.98 1.15
C SER A 144 11.40 2.56 0.86
N PHE A 145 11.52 3.89 0.92
CA PHE A 145 12.79 4.59 0.65
C PHE A 145 13.61 4.83 1.93
N GLY A 146 12.98 4.82 3.11
CA GLY A 146 13.65 4.69 4.40
C GLY A 146 14.71 5.78 4.67
N GLN A 147 15.99 5.43 4.51
CA GLN A 147 17.13 6.33 4.69
C GLN A 147 17.59 7.01 3.39
N ALA A 148 17.06 6.62 2.24
CA ALA A 148 17.39 7.26 0.98
C ALA A 148 16.94 8.72 1.00
N MET A 149 17.84 9.61 0.58
CA MET A 149 17.50 11.01 0.35
C MET A 149 16.54 11.09 -0.82
N THR A 150 15.29 11.40 -0.53
CA THR A 150 14.27 11.65 -1.55
C THR A 150 14.12 13.15 -1.69
N ASN A 151 14.24 13.65 -2.92
CA ASN A 151 13.94 15.05 -3.19
C ASN A 151 12.43 15.23 -3.28
N PHE A 152 11.80 15.57 -2.16
CA PHE A 152 10.38 15.85 -2.10
C PHE A 152 10.15 17.32 -2.45
N TRP A 153 9.70 17.59 -3.67
CA TRP A 153 9.28 18.93 -4.08
C TRP A 153 10.36 20.01 -3.91
N GLY A 154 11.63 19.65 -4.11
CA GLY A 154 12.78 20.55 -3.94
C GLY A 154 13.43 20.50 -2.55
N LEU A 155 12.83 19.80 -1.59
CA LEU A 155 13.39 19.60 -0.25
C LEU A 155 14.00 18.19 -0.12
N PRO A 156 15.30 18.07 0.18
CA PRO A 156 15.91 16.77 0.47
C PRO A 156 15.47 16.29 1.85
N VAL A 157 14.57 15.31 1.87
CA VAL A 157 14.03 14.71 3.11
C VAL A 157 14.22 13.19 3.04
N THR A 158 14.53 12.57 4.17
CA THR A 158 14.61 11.10 4.26
C THR A 158 13.21 10.49 4.18
N GLY A 159 13.10 9.30 3.57
CA GLY A 159 11.82 8.60 3.45
C GLY A 159 11.12 8.38 4.81
N ASN A 160 11.88 8.03 5.85
CA ASN A 160 11.35 7.84 7.20
C ASN A 160 10.71 9.12 7.76
N VAL A 161 11.32 10.28 7.52
CA VAL A 161 10.75 11.57 7.95
C VAL A 161 9.48 11.87 7.15
N LEU A 162 9.45 11.58 5.84
CA LEU A 162 8.22 11.72 5.05
C LEU A 162 7.08 10.83 5.55
N ALA A 163 7.36 9.58 5.93
CA ALA A 163 6.36 8.70 6.54
C ALA A 163 5.85 9.28 7.87
N LEU A 164 6.77 9.80 8.71
CA LEU A 164 6.41 10.43 9.98
C LEU A 164 5.54 11.68 9.77
N ILE A 165 5.83 12.49 8.75
CA ILE A 165 5.00 13.64 8.38
C ILE A 165 3.59 13.19 7.97
N GLY A 166 3.47 12.12 7.15
CA GLY A 166 2.17 11.57 6.77
C GLY A 166 1.34 11.11 7.98
N VAL A 167 1.95 10.38 8.91
CA VAL A 167 1.30 9.98 10.18
C VAL A 167 0.98 11.21 11.04
N GLY A 168 1.89 12.18 11.12
CA GLY A 168 1.69 13.43 11.83
C GLY A 168 0.50 14.24 11.29
N PHE A 169 0.29 14.25 9.97
CA PHE A 169 -0.84 14.91 9.34
C PHE A 169 -2.18 14.29 9.75
N VAL A 170 -2.24 12.97 9.82
CA VAL A 170 -3.40 12.22 10.31
C VAL A 170 -3.70 12.58 11.77
N LEU A 171 -2.68 12.59 12.63
CA LEU A 171 -2.84 12.97 14.04
C LEU A 171 -3.25 14.44 14.21
N LEU A 172 -2.70 15.33 13.36
CA LEU A 172 -3.07 16.73 13.33
C LEU A 172 -4.54 16.87 12.96
N ASN A 173 -5.01 16.16 11.93
CA ASN A 173 -6.42 16.15 11.55
C ASN A 173 -7.33 15.70 12.70
N ALA A 174 -6.93 14.66 13.45
CA ALA A 174 -7.65 14.20 14.63
C ALA A 174 -7.71 15.27 15.74
N ALA A 175 -6.60 16.01 15.94
CA ALA A 175 -6.54 17.10 16.90
C ALA A 175 -7.44 18.28 16.51
N PHE A 176 -7.44 18.68 15.24
CA PHE A 176 -8.32 19.74 14.72
C PHE A 176 -9.79 19.35 14.74
N ALA A 177 -10.10 18.09 14.41
CA ALA A 177 -11.45 17.54 14.52
C ALA A 177 -11.93 17.37 15.97
N ARG A 178 -11.02 17.50 16.96
CA ARG A 178 -11.24 17.21 18.38
C ARG A 178 -11.86 15.81 18.60
N SER A 179 -11.58 14.89 17.68
CA SER A 179 -12.17 13.56 17.63
C SER A 179 -11.31 12.66 16.77
N ILE A 180 -11.13 11.41 17.22
CA ILE A 180 -10.42 10.40 16.44
C ILE A 180 -11.32 9.76 15.37
N VAL A 181 -12.65 9.87 15.53
CA VAL A 181 -13.63 9.14 14.70
C VAL A 181 -13.41 9.38 13.20
N PRO A 182 -13.29 10.63 12.69
CA PRO A 182 -13.13 10.87 11.25
C PRO A 182 -11.86 10.26 10.67
N VAL A 183 -10.86 10.01 11.51
CA VAL A 183 -9.50 9.64 11.15
C VAL A 183 -9.24 8.14 11.35
N ILE A 184 -10.21 7.40 11.91
CA ILE A 184 -10.11 5.94 12.09
C ILE A 184 -9.74 5.22 10.77
N PRO A 185 -10.38 5.52 9.62
CA PRO A 185 -10.01 4.89 8.35
C PRO A 185 -8.55 5.13 7.97
N ASP A 186 -8.02 6.34 8.18
CA ASP A 186 -6.63 6.68 7.89
C ASP A 186 -5.66 5.91 8.81
N LEU A 187 -5.96 5.81 10.11
CA LEU A 187 -5.16 5.05 11.06
C LEU A 187 -5.11 3.56 10.72
N LEU A 188 -6.25 2.98 10.35
CA LEU A 188 -6.34 1.60 9.87
C LEU A 188 -5.60 1.41 8.55
N GLY A 189 -5.65 2.40 7.66
CA GLY A 189 -4.88 2.43 6.42
C GLY A 189 -3.37 2.42 6.68
N ILE A 190 -2.89 3.25 7.61
CA ILE A 190 -1.49 3.28 8.02
C ILE A 190 -1.07 1.92 8.60
N LEU A 191 -1.90 1.33 9.45
CA LEU A 191 -1.64 0.00 10.02
C LEU A 191 -1.57 -1.08 8.92
N ALA A 192 -2.48 -1.03 7.94
CA ALA A 192 -2.48 -1.94 6.80
C ALA A 192 -1.23 -1.76 5.93
N ALA A 193 -0.82 -0.51 5.67
CA ALA A 193 0.41 -0.19 4.94
C ALA A 193 1.65 -0.72 5.68
N TYR A 194 1.71 -0.53 6.99
CA TYR A 194 2.79 -1.03 7.84
C TYR A 194 2.87 -2.55 7.77
N ALA A 195 1.72 -3.22 7.95
CA ALA A 195 1.66 -4.67 7.89
C ALA A 195 2.11 -5.21 6.53
N TYR A 196 1.70 -4.58 5.43
CA TYR A 196 2.08 -5.00 4.08
C TYR A 196 3.59 -4.86 3.83
N ILE A 197 4.21 -3.78 4.29
CA ILE A 197 5.64 -3.51 4.05
C ILE A 197 6.52 -4.41 4.91
N HIS A 198 6.19 -4.59 6.19
CA HIS A 198 7.02 -5.38 7.11
C HIS A 198 6.80 -6.89 6.99
N TYR A 199 5.55 -7.35 6.80
CA TYR A 199 5.25 -8.78 6.68
C TYR A 199 5.27 -9.27 5.23
N GLY A 200 5.21 -8.35 4.26
CA GLY A 200 5.18 -8.62 2.82
C GLY A 200 3.76 -8.93 2.31
N SER A 201 3.61 -8.93 0.98
CA SER A 201 2.36 -9.27 0.31
C SER A 201 1.75 -10.59 0.85
N PRO A 202 0.42 -10.72 0.96
CA PRO A 202 -0.23 -11.96 1.44
C PRO A 202 0.19 -13.20 0.65
N ARG A 203 0.56 -13.05 -0.64
CA ARG A 203 1.15 -14.14 -1.43
C ARG A 203 2.53 -14.56 -0.95
N THR A 204 3.37 -13.61 -0.54
CA THR A 204 4.70 -13.87 0.03
C THR A 204 4.60 -14.50 1.41
N LEU A 205 3.62 -14.10 2.23
CA LEU A 205 3.31 -14.75 3.51
C LEU A 205 2.83 -16.19 3.32
N LEU A 206 1.91 -16.42 2.39
CA LEU A 206 1.47 -17.77 2.00
C LEU A 206 2.63 -18.62 1.46
N LEU A 207 3.53 -18.03 0.68
CA LEU A 207 4.72 -18.72 0.18
C LEU A 207 5.69 -19.05 1.32
N LYS A 208 5.95 -18.13 2.27
CA LYS A 208 6.76 -18.40 3.47
C LYS A 208 6.12 -19.51 4.32
N PHE A 209 4.80 -19.50 4.48
CA PHE A 209 4.07 -20.53 5.22
C PHE A 209 4.14 -21.90 4.52
N LYS A 210 3.94 -21.93 3.19
CA LYS A 210 4.15 -23.15 2.38
C LYS A 210 5.60 -23.63 2.47
N HIS A 211 6.58 -22.72 2.41
CA HIS A 211 8.00 -23.07 2.51
C HIS A 211 8.37 -23.61 3.89
N TRP A 212 7.78 -23.07 4.96
CA TRP A 212 7.92 -23.58 6.32
C TRP A 212 7.32 -24.99 6.46
N ARG A 213 6.15 -25.24 5.86
CA ARG A 213 5.50 -26.55 5.83
C ARG A 213 6.32 -27.58 5.04
N TYR A 214 6.77 -27.22 3.84
CA TYR A 214 7.63 -28.07 3.01
C TYR A 214 9.00 -28.32 3.66
N ARG A 215 9.61 -27.34 4.34
CA ARG A 215 10.84 -27.57 5.12
C ARG A 215 10.63 -28.56 6.26
N ARG A 216 9.49 -28.54 6.95
CA ARG A 216 9.18 -29.53 7.99
C ARG A 216 9.06 -30.94 7.41
N GLU A 217 8.44 -31.09 6.25
CA GLU A 217 8.33 -32.37 5.54
C GLU A 217 9.67 -32.85 4.98
N LEU A 218 10.47 -31.95 4.40
CA LEU A 218 11.80 -32.30 3.90
C LEU A 218 12.77 -32.64 5.04
N LYS A 219 12.66 -32.00 6.20
CA LYS A 219 13.46 -32.31 7.39
C LYS A 219 13.04 -33.61 8.09
N SER A 220 11.84 -34.14 7.82
CA SER A 220 11.46 -35.50 8.24
C SER A 220 11.97 -36.54 7.24
N ARG A 221 11.87 -36.26 5.93
CA ARG A 221 12.36 -37.15 4.85
C ARG A 221 13.89 -37.23 4.79
N ALA A 222 14.60 -36.13 5.05
CA ALA A 222 16.06 -36.09 5.09
C ALA A 222 16.67 -36.90 6.25
N ARG A 223 15.88 -37.31 7.27
CA ARG A 223 16.38 -38.21 8.33
C ARG A 223 16.67 -39.62 7.83
N HIS A 224 16.15 -39.99 6.66
CA HIS A 224 16.31 -41.32 6.08
C HIS A 224 17.33 -41.32 4.92
N LEU A 225 17.91 -40.16 4.60
CA LEU A 225 18.91 -40.05 3.55
C LEU A 225 20.30 -40.05 4.21
N ASN A 226 21.00 -41.17 4.06
CA ASN A 226 22.43 -41.23 4.40
C ASN A 226 23.21 -40.41 3.37
N VAL A 227 23.96 -39.43 3.86
CA VAL A 227 24.92 -38.68 3.05
C VAL A 227 26.03 -39.66 2.67
N VAL A 228 26.06 -40.08 1.42
CA VAL A 228 27.22 -40.78 0.87
C VAL A 228 28.31 -39.74 0.67
N SER A 229 29.18 -39.61 1.67
CA SER A 229 30.42 -38.88 1.53
C SER A 229 31.25 -39.55 0.44
N GLY A 230 31.49 -38.83 -0.65
CA GLY A 230 32.38 -39.24 -1.73
C GLY A 230 33.84 -39.18 -1.30
N GLU A 231 34.21 -39.98 -0.30
CA GLU A 231 35.61 -40.22 0.09
C GLU A 231 35.79 -41.72 0.38
N ARG A 232 35.87 -42.50 -0.69
CA ARG A 232 36.72 -43.70 -0.70
C ARG A 232 37.60 -43.61 -1.94
N GLY A 233 38.90 -43.50 -1.68
CA GLY A 233 39.92 -43.20 -2.66
C GLY A 233 39.93 -44.17 -3.84
N SER A 234 39.88 -43.60 -5.04
CA SER A 234 40.36 -44.26 -6.25
C SER A 234 41.85 -44.00 -6.38
N ARG A 235 42.64 -44.62 -5.50
CA ARG A 235 44.07 -44.85 -5.74
C ARG A 235 44.18 -46.21 -6.44
N GLY A 236 44.31 -46.20 -7.76
CA GLY A 236 44.67 -47.40 -8.52
C GLY A 236 43.84 -47.63 -9.78
N SER A 237 44.13 -46.90 -10.85
CA SER A 237 43.72 -47.33 -12.20
C SER A 237 44.72 -46.94 -13.31
N ASP A 238 45.98 -46.68 -12.98
CA ASP A 238 47.05 -46.46 -13.98
C ASP A 238 47.80 -47.77 -14.29
N ARG A 239 47.07 -48.83 -14.66
CA ARG A 239 47.68 -50.15 -14.98
C ARG A 239 47.52 -50.61 -16.43
N TYR A 240 47.00 -49.76 -17.32
CA TYR A 240 46.74 -50.15 -18.73
C TYR A 240 47.17 -49.08 -19.75
N LEU A 241 48.31 -48.43 -19.52
CA LEU A 241 48.98 -47.64 -20.56
C LEU A 241 50.45 -48.09 -20.65
N GLN A 242 50.67 -49.18 -21.37
CA GLN A 242 51.92 -49.51 -22.06
C GLN A 242 51.57 -50.07 -23.42
#